data_AF-A0A2G6WZY0-F1
#
_entry.id   AF-A0A2G6WZY0-F1
#
_cell.length_a   1.000
_cell.length_b   1.000
_cell.length_c   1.000
_cell.angle_alpha   90.00
_cell.angle_beta   90.00
_cell.angle_gamma   90.00
#
_symmetry.space_group_name_H-M   'P 1'
#
loop_
_entity.id
_entity.type
_entity.pdbx_description
1 polymer ?
#
loop_
_entity_poly.entity_id
_entity_poly.type
_entity_poly.pdbx_seq_one_letter_code
_entity_poly.pdbx_strand_id
1 'polypeptide(L)'
;MPNCDFYATPEDHEGLLTWLFAEGSCEVHELGSDVGQPLKRFHSAAEVLAQFERRYPNGRKWRAVRLQLCVRGAGPPFAPRRVALDPKACDGATFRYSADGWGLVQLYLGALSEGDARLEDSHTNHNTLKRAQAWSGTVSEMGDVGAWDFAKITAFSSRLNREIRKQGVAKIGSRAILPGALKLWKSGVALGPWKPGEHALQGDTP
;
A
#
# COMPACT_ATOMS: atom_id res chain seq x y z
N MET A 1 10.20 -13.33 -3.07
CA MET A 1 10.08 -11.94 -2.60
C MET A 1 8.66 -11.80 -2.05
N PRO A 2 8.44 -11.20 -0.88
CA PRO A 2 7.13 -11.20 -0.21
C PRO A 2 6.13 -10.23 -0.85
N ASN A 3 6.37 -9.80 -2.08
CA ASN A 3 5.53 -8.83 -2.75
C ASN A 3 4.31 -9.49 -3.41
N CYS A 4 3.23 -8.73 -3.47
CA CYS A 4 2.06 -9.05 -4.27
C CYS A 4 1.60 -7.77 -4.95
N ASP A 5 1.63 -7.80 -6.28
CA ASP A 5 1.08 -6.77 -7.15
C ASP A 5 -0.30 -7.23 -7.62
N PHE A 6 -1.28 -6.34 -7.63
CA PHE A 6 -2.66 -6.67 -8.00
C PHE A 6 -3.40 -5.44 -8.52
N TYR A 7 -4.45 -5.65 -9.31
CA TYR A 7 -5.36 -4.59 -9.74
C TYR A 7 -6.69 -4.70 -9.01
N ALA A 8 -7.15 -3.58 -8.50
CA ALA A 8 -8.35 -3.45 -7.69
C ALA A 8 -8.91 -2.04 -7.81
N THR A 9 -10.23 -1.89 -7.77
CA THR A 9 -10.92 -0.61 -7.64
C THR A 9 -11.14 -0.24 -6.16
N PRO A 10 -11.60 0.99 -5.83
CA PRO A 10 -12.00 1.32 -4.46
C PRO A 10 -12.99 0.33 -3.84
N GLU A 11 -13.93 -0.21 -4.61
CA GLU A 11 -14.89 -1.23 -4.16
C GLU A 11 -14.19 -2.55 -3.84
N ASP A 12 -13.21 -2.97 -4.65
CA ASP A 12 -12.39 -4.15 -4.37
C ASP A 12 -11.56 -3.95 -3.09
N HIS A 13 -11.02 -2.75 -2.88
CA HIS A 13 -10.25 -2.39 -1.69
C HIS A 13 -11.08 -2.47 -0.41
N GLU A 14 -12.37 -2.16 -0.46
CA GLU A 14 -13.26 -2.24 0.70
C GLU A 14 -13.28 -3.64 1.31
N GLY A 15 -13.38 -4.68 0.47
CA GLY A 15 -13.38 -6.08 0.92
C GLY A 15 -12.07 -6.47 1.59
N LEU A 16 -10.95 -6.13 0.96
CA LEU A 16 -9.61 -6.37 1.50
C LEU A 16 -9.36 -5.62 2.83
N LEU A 17 -9.74 -4.35 2.90
CA LEU A 17 -9.58 -3.52 4.08
C LEU A 17 -10.48 -3.98 5.23
N THR A 18 -11.71 -4.37 4.94
CA THR A 18 -12.63 -4.92 5.94
C THR A 18 -12.05 -6.17 6.59
N TRP A 19 -11.50 -7.09 5.79
CA TRP A 19 -10.77 -8.24 6.30
C TRP A 19 -9.57 -7.83 7.16
N LEU A 20 -8.75 -6.89 6.68
CA LEU A 20 -7.54 -6.43 7.37
C LEU A 20 -7.84 -5.84 8.76
N PHE A 21 -8.86 -4.98 8.85
CA PHE A 21 -9.28 -4.39 10.11
C PHE A 21 -9.94 -5.42 11.05
N ALA A 22 -10.70 -6.36 10.51
CA ALA A 22 -11.31 -7.45 11.29
C ALA A 22 -10.27 -8.44 11.85
N GLU A 23 -9.15 -8.67 11.14
CA GLU A 23 -8.06 -9.52 11.63
C GLU A 23 -7.42 -8.95 12.91
N GLY A 24 -7.44 -7.63 13.08
CA GLY A 24 -6.94 -6.93 14.28
C GLY A 24 -5.44 -7.11 14.56
N SER A 25 -4.70 -7.69 13.60
CA SER A 25 -3.32 -8.17 13.77
C SER A 25 -2.27 -7.08 13.56
N CYS A 26 -2.66 -5.92 13.00
CA CYS A 26 -1.78 -4.78 12.75
C CYS A 26 -2.46 -3.44 13.07
N GLU A 27 -1.63 -2.40 13.17
CA GLU A 27 -2.07 -1.01 13.11
C GLU A 27 -1.85 -0.47 11.70
N VAL A 28 -2.81 0.30 11.18
CA VAL A 28 -2.77 0.83 9.82
C VAL A 28 -2.48 2.33 9.88
N HIS A 29 -1.36 2.75 9.29
CA HIS A 29 -0.93 4.14 9.26
C HIS A 29 -0.75 4.59 7.81
N GLU A 30 -0.84 5.88 7.55
CA GLU A 30 -0.36 6.41 6.26
C GLU A 30 1.17 6.33 6.18
N LEU A 31 1.71 6.25 4.96
CA LEU A 31 3.16 6.24 4.74
C LEU A 31 3.83 7.53 5.21
N GLY A 32 3.17 8.68 5.02
CA GLY A 32 3.71 9.97 5.39
C GLY A 32 2.58 10.97 5.59
N SER A 33 2.78 11.86 6.54
CA SER A 33 1.77 12.84 6.92
C SER A 33 1.69 13.98 5.91
N ASP A 34 0.58 14.69 5.97
CA ASP A 34 0.58 16.07 5.52
C ASP A 34 1.63 16.87 6.26
N VAL A 35 2.13 17.88 5.57
CA VAL A 35 3.19 18.74 6.05
C VAL A 35 2.76 19.44 7.35
N GLY A 36 3.61 19.34 8.37
CA GLY A 36 3.32 19.89 9.70
C GLY A 36 2.25 19.14 10.52
N GLN A 37 1.55 18.16 9.94
CA GLN A 37 0.46 17.43 10.60
C GLN A 37 0.94 16.13 11.23
N PRO A 38 0.27 15.63 12.30
CA PRO A 38 0.53 14.29 12.82
C PRO A 38 0.31 13.21 11.75
N LEU A 39 1.05 12.11 11.86
CA LEU A 39 0.83 10.94 11.02
C LEU A 39 -0.52 10.29 11.35
N LYS A 40 -1.35 10.08 10.34
CA LYS A 40 -2.67 9.49 10.49
C LYS A 40 -2.61 7.98 10.72
N ARG A 41 -3.33 7.54 11.76
CA ARG A 41 -3.72 6.16 11.99
C ARG A 41 -5.16 5.96 11.53
N PHE A 42 -5.39 4.91 10.77
CA PHE A 42 -6.72 4.50 10.31
C PHE A 42 -7.31 3.43 11.21
N HIS A 43 -8.63 3.48 11.40
CA HIS A 43 -9.38 2.56 12.26
C HIS A 43 -10.47 1.78 11.49
N SER A 44 -10.70 2.11 10.23
CA SER A 44 -11.69 1.42 9.40
C SER A 44 -11.37 1.50 7.90
N ALA A 45 -12.00 0.60 7.14
CA ALA A 45 -11.95 0.63 5.67
C ALA A 45 -12.46 1.98 5.12
N ALA A 46 -13.56 2.49 5.67
CA ALA A 46 -14.15 3.77 5.25
C ALA A 46 -13.18 4.95 5.38
N GLU A 47 -12.40 5.03 6.47
CA GLU A 47 -11.41 6.10 6.65
C GLU A 47 -10.28 6.05 5.61
N VAL A 48 -9.88 4.84 5.21
CA VAL A 48 -8.87 4.62 4.16
C VAL A 48 -9.46 4.96 2.79
N LEU A 49 -10.66 4.49 2.47
CA LEU A 49 -11.32 4.76 1.18
C LEU A 49 -11.59 6.25 0.98
N ALA A 50 -11.93 6.98 2.04
CA ALA A 50 -12.08 8.44 2.00
C ALA A 50 -10.78 9.16 1.58
N GLN A 51 -9.60 8.53 1.66
CA GLN A 51 -8.35 9.12 1.18
C GLN A 51 -8.29 9.24 -0.35
N PHE A 52 -9.05 8.44 -1.11
CA PHE A 52 -9.13 8.58 -2.57
C PHE A 52 -9.84 9.87 -3.01
N GLU A 53 -10.62 10.50 -2.13
CA GLU A 53 -11.27 11.79 -2.39
C GLU A 53 -10.34 13.00 -2.22
N ARG A 54 -9.12 12.77 -1.69
CA ARG A 54 -8.14 13.83 -1.51
C ARG A 54 -7.65 14.34 -2.86
N ARG A 55 -7.37 15.64 -2.90
CA ARG A 55 -6.86 16.34 -4.08
C ARG A 55 -5.52 16.98 -3.76
N TYR A 56 -4.63 16.98 -4.74
CA TYR A 56 -3.45 17.82 -4.74
C TYR A 56 -3.84 19.30 -4.88
N PRO A 57 -2.95 20.26 -4.56
CA PRO A 57 -3.22 21.68 -4.75
C PRO A 57 -3.63 22.07 -6.17
N ASN A 58 -3.20 21.30 -7.19
CA ASN A 58 -3.61 21.47 -8.58
C ASN A 58 -5.00 20.89 -8.92
N GLY A 59 -5.77 20.46 -7.92
CA GLY A 59 -7.12 19.92 -8.07
C GLY A 59 -7.20 18.45 -8.48
N ARG A 60 -6.08 17.80 -8.87
CA ARG A 60 -6.08 16.39 -9.26
C ARG A 60 -6.33 15.48 -8.06
N LYS A 61 -7.22 14.50 -8.19
CA LYS A 61 -7.42 13.47 -7.17
C LYS A 61 -6.18 12.61 -6.97
N TRP A 62 -6.03 12.08 -5.77
CA TRP A 62 -5.00 11.11 -5.46
C TRP A 62 -5.23 9.81 -6.24
N ARG A 63 -4.16 9.29 -6.85
CA ARG A 63 -4.19 8.07 -7.67
C ARG A 63 -3.86 6.81 -6.86
N ALA A 64 -3.39 6.99 -5.64
CA ALA A 64 -3.04 5.91 -4.74
C ALA A 64 -3.12 6.36 -3.28
N VAL A 65 -3.45 5.42 -2.41
CA VAL A 65 -3.36 5.55 -0.95
C VAL A 65 -2.23 4.65 -0.48
N ARG A 66 -1.25 5.22 0.23
CA ARG A 66 -0.04 4.50 0.66
C ARG A 66 -0.09 4.25 2.16
N LEU A 67 -0.17 2.99 2.55
CA LEU A 67 -0.29 2.57 3.94
C LEU A 67 0.96 1.84 4.42
N GLN A 68 1.21 1.93 5.72
CA GLN A 68 2.19 1.16 6.47
C GLN A 68 1.46 0.37 7.56
N LEU A 69 1.61 -0.95 7.52
CA LEU A 69 0.99 -1.88 8.43
C LEU A 69 2.01 -2.29 9.49
N CYS A 70 1.76 -1.87 10.74
CA CYS A 70 2.59 -2.21 11.88
C CYS A 70 2.03 -3.47 12.56
N VAL A 71 2.65 -4.63 12.31
CA VAL A 71 2.20 -5.92 12.88
C VAL A 71 2.36 -5.90 14.39
N ARG A 72 1.27 -6.17 15.12
CA ARG A 72 1.24 -6.07 16.58
C ARG A 72 2.22 -7.05 17.22
N GLY A 73 3.09 -6.51 18.08
CA GLY A 73 4.10 -7.28 18.79
C GLY A 73 5.08 -8.01 17.87
N ALA A 74 5.39 -7.43 16.70
CA ALA A 74 6.46 -7.90 15.82
C ALA A 74 7.68 -6.97 15.82
N GLY A 75 7.70 -5.98 16.70
CA GLY A 75 8.78 -5.01 16.82
C GLY A 75 8.53 -4.02 17.96
N PRO A 76 9.36 -2.98 18.06
CA PRO A 76 9.19 -1.89 19.00
C PRO A 76 7.83 -1.19 18.87
N PRO A 77 7.39 -0.42 19.89
CA PRO A 77 6.25 0.48 19.74
C PRO A 77 6.41 1.39 18.52
N PHE A 78 5.35 1.52 17.73
CA PHE A 78 5.38 2.37 16.54
C PHE A 78 5.56 3.85 16.92
N ALA A 79 6.55 4.49 16.32
CA ALA A 79 6.83 5.91 16.50
C ALA A 79 7.07 6.56 15.11
N PRO A 80 6.24 7.52 14.69
CA PRO A 80 6.47 8.26 13.44
C PRO A 80 7.80 9.00 13.47
N ARG A 81 8.59 8.91 12.41
CA ARG A 81 9.83 9.66 12.28
C ARG A 81 9.55 11.07 11.76
N ARG A 82 10.11 12.08 12.42
CA ARG A 82 10.09 13.46 11.92
C ARG A 82 11.14 13.62 10.82
N VAL A 83 10.70 14.00 9.64
CA VAL A 83 11.54 14.27 8.47
C VAL A 83 11.66 15.77 8.29
N ALA A 84 12.89 16.28 8.31
CA ALA A 84 13.17 17.67 7.98
C ALA A 84 12.89 17.92 6.49
N LEU A 85 12.25 19.05 6.19
CA LEU A 85 11.98 19.51 4.83
C LEU A 85 12.79 20.77 4.56
N ASP A 86 13.14 21.00 3.29
CA ASP A 86 13.66 22.30 2.84
C ASP A 86 12.47 23.26 2.67
N PRO A 87 12.36 24.32 3.48
CA PRO A 87 11.25 25.27 3.39
C PRO A 87 11.14 25.94 2.02
N LYS A 88 12.25 26.11 1.29
CA LYS A 88 12.24 26.71 -0.05
C LYS A 88 11.56 25.81 -1.08
N ALA A 89 11.58 24.50 -0.86
CA ALA A 89 10.98 23.50 -1.73
C ALA A 89 9.59 23.03 -1.26
N CYS A 90 9.12 23.48 -0.09
CA CYS A 90 7.91 22.99 0.58
C CYS A 90 7.03 24.13 1.11
N ASP A 91 6.96 25.25 0.37
CA ASP A 91 6.10 26.41 0.67
C ASP A 91 6.21 26.90 2.13
N GLY A 92 7.44 26.99 2.64
CA GLY A 92 7.75 27.47 3.97
C GLY A 92 7.71 26.41 5.08
N ALA A 93 7.31 25.18 4.77
CA ALA A 93 7.26 24.14 5.78
C ALA A 93 8.59 23.47 6.08
N THR A 94 8.78 23.11 7.36
CA THR A 94 10.05 22.63 7.88
C THR A 94 10.08 21.14 8.20
N PHE A 95 8.91 20.47 8.24
CA PHE A 95 8.84 19.04 8.55
C PHE A 95 7.58 18.35 8.06
N ARG A 96 7.68 17.02 7.98
CA ARG A 96 6.54 16.07 7.93
C ARG A 96 6.88 14.84 8.78
N TYR A 97 5.90 13.99 9.06
CA TYR A 97 6.15 12.68 9.64
C TYR A 97 6.14 11.59 8.56
N SER A 98 6.89 10.51 8.81
CA SER A 98 6.95 9.30 8.00
C SER A 98 6.74 8.09 8.89
N ALA A 99 5.97 7.11 8.40
CA ALA A 99 5.94 5.78 8.98
C ALA A 99 7.14 4.98 8.47
N ASP A 100 8.17 4.88 9.31
CA ASP A 100 9.37 4.12 8.99
C ASP A 100 9.63 3.05 10.04
N GLY A 101 10.26 1.96 9.62
CA GLY A 101 10.63 0.85 10.49
C GLY A 101 11.03 -0.36 9.67
N TRP A 102 11.98 -1.16 10.17
CA TRP A 102 12.48 -2.31 9.43
C TRP A 102 11.39 -3.33 9.12
N GLY A 103 10.42 -3.50 10.02
CA GLY A 103 9.39 -4.51 9.92
C GLY A 103 8.00 -4.04 9.49
N LEU A 104 7.87 -2.82 8.99
CA LEU A 104 6.59 -2.34 8.45
C LEU A 104 6.25 -3.06 7.14
N VAL A 105 4.98 -3.44 6.98
CA VAL A 105 4.46 -4.00 5.73
C VAL A 105 3.78 -2.88 4.95
N GLN A 106 4.26 -2.63 3.74
CA GLN A 106 3.71 -1.66 2.82
C GLN A 106 2.43 -2.25 2.20
N LEU A 107 1.38 -1.44 2.15
CA LEU A 107 0.17 -1.72 1.37
C LEU A 107 -0.22 -0.44 0.62
N TYR A 108 0.05 -0.43 -0.69
CA TYR A 108 -0.28 0.68 -1.56
C TYR A 108 -1.49 0.29 -2.40
N LEU A 109 -2.54 1.11 -2.33
CA LEU A 109 -3.81 0.88 -3.00
C LEU A 109 -3.89 1.86 -4.17
N GLY A 110 -3.78 1.35 -5.39
CA GLY A 110 -3.98 2.10 -6.62
C GLY A 110 -5.46 2.31 -6.94
N ALA A 111 -5.79 3.39 -7.64
CA ALA A 111 -7.14 3.63 -8.16
C ALA A 111 -7.11 4.22 -9.56
N LEU A 112 -8.22 4.09 -10.27
CA LEU A 112 -8.45 4.79 -11.52
C LEU A 112 -8.71 6.26 -11.20
N SER A 113 -7.93 7.17 -11.79
CA SER A 113 -8.19 8.60 -11.61
C SER A 113 -9.27 9.08 -12.56
N GLU A 114 -9.99 10.13 -12.17
CA GLU A 114 -11.00 10.75 -13.01
C GLU A 114 -10.41 11.18 -14.37
N GLY A 115 -11.00 10.68 -15.46
CA GLY A 115 -10.55 10.94 -16.83
C GLY A 115 -9.35 10.11 -17.30
N ASP A 116 -8.77 9.25 -16.46
CA ASP A 116 -7.70 8.34 -16.89
C ASP A 116 -8.27 7.11 -17.61
N ALA A 117 -7.51 6.64 -18.60
CA ALA A 117 -7.77 5.37 -19.28
C ALA A 117 -6.95 4.20 -18.68
N ARG A 118 -6.32 4.40 -17.51
CA ARG A 118 -5.39 3.45 -16.90
C ARG A 118 -5.57 3.33 -15.39
N LEU A 119 -5.85 2.13 -14.92
CA LEU A 119 -5.77 1.74 -13.52
C LEU A 119 -4.32 1.45 -13.13
N GLU A 120 -3.84 2.08 -12.04
CA GLU A 120 -2.54 1.77 -11.44
C GLU A 120 -2.62 0.48 -10.61
N ASP A 121 -1.53 -0.28 -10.54
CA ASP A 121 -1.48 -1.44 -9.67
C ASP A 121 -1.39 -1.04 -8.19
N SER A 122 -1.97 -1.92 -7.38
CA SER A 122 -1.78 -1.98 -5.95
C SER A 122 -0.63 -2.92 -5.62
N HIS A 123 0.04 -2.68 -4.50
CA HIS A 123 1.28 -3.34 -4.16
C HIS A 123 1.38 -3.62 -2.67
N THR A 124 1.97 -4.75 -2.33
CA THR A 124 2.42 -5.07 -0.97
C THR A 124 3.89 -5.39 -0.95
N ASN A 125 4.58 -5.03 0.13
CA ASN A 125 5.98 -5.38 0.34
C ASN A 125 6.40 -5.27 1.80
N HIS A 126 7.55 -5.83 2.15
CA HIS A 126 8.23 -5.52 3.40
C HIS A 126 9.73 -5.82 3.25
N ASN A 127 10.56 -5.27 4.14
CA ASN A 127 11.96 -5.68 4.16
C ASN A 127 12.07 -7.14 4.59
N THR A 128 12.97 -7.87 3.94
CA THR A 128 13.45 -9.16 4.47
C THR A 128 14.52 -8.91 5.52
N LEU A 129 14.73 -9.87 6.43
CA LEU A 129 15.81 -9.79 7.43
C LEU A 129 17.16 -9.51 6.76
N LYS A 130 17.47 -10.25 5.67
CA LYS A 130 18.69 -10.07 4.88
C LYS A 130 18.85 -8.64 4.36
N ARG A 131 17.77 -8.05 3.83
CA ARG A 131 17.79 -6.67 3.33
C ARG A 131 17.97 -5.67 4.47
N ALA A 132 17.24 -5.84 5.57
CA ALA A 132 17.34 -4.97 6.73
C ALA A 132 18.75 -4.98 7.32
N GLN A 133 19.35 -6.17 7.51
CA GLN A 133 20.72 -6.32 7.99
C GLN A 133 21.74 -5.62 7.06
N ALA A 134 21.61 -5.82 5.75
CA ALA A 134 22.51 -5.20 4.77
C ALA A 134 22.47 -3.67 4.77
N TRP A 135 21.32 -3.06 5.10
CA TRP A 135 21.13 -1.60 5.10
C TRP A 135 21.21 -0.96 6.49
N SER A 136 21.24 -1.76 7.56
CA SER A 136 21.24 -1.27 8.94
C SER A 136 22.38 -0.31 9.25
N GLY A 137 23.58 -0.56 8.70
CA GLY A 137 24.73 0.32 8.85
C GLY A 137 24.62 1.64 8.07
N THR A 138 23.77 1.70 7.04
CA THR A 138 23.55 2.90 6.22
C THR A 138 22.42 3.77 6.77
N VAL A 139 21.42 3.16 7.42
CA VAL A 139 20.18 3.83 7.86
C VAL A 139 19.98 3.64 9.36
N SER A 140 20.92 4.17 10.13
CA SER A 140 20.96 4.04 11.60
C SER A 140 19.69 4.57 12.30
N GLU A 141 19.00 5.54 11.69
CA GLU A 141 17.77 6.16 12.18
C GLU A 141 16.57 5.21 12.20
N MET A 142 16.63 4.07 11.50
CA MET A 142 15.57 3.04 11.54
C MET A 142 15.70 2.08 12.73
N GLY A 143 16.73 2.26 13.57
CA GLY A 143 16.96 1.50 14.79
C GLY A 143 17.51 0.09 14.56
N ASP A 144 17.51 -0.71 15.62
CA ASP A 144 18.02 -2.08 15.58
C ASP A 144 17.12 -3.02 14.77
N VAL A 145 17.71 -3.75 13.84
CA VAL A 145 17.04 -4.81 13.06
C VAL A 145 16.67 -5.99 13.97
N GLY A 146 17.51 -6.30 14.96
CA GLY A 146 17.30 -7.41 15.91
C GLY A 146 16.08 -7.24 16.80
N ALA A 147 15.57 -6.01 16.93
CA ALA A 147 14.36 -5.71 17.67
C ALA A 147 13.06 -6.13 16.96
N TRP A 148 13.13 -6.60 15.70
CA TRP A 148 11.97 -6.97 14.88
C TRP A 148 11.87 -8.49 14.66
N ASP A 149 10.65 -9.02 14.82
CA ASP A 149 10.31 -10.41 14.52
C ASP A 149 9.91 -10.56 13.04
N PHE A 150 10.91 -10.77 12.18
CA PHE A 150 10.71 -10.96 10.75
C PHE A 150 9.90 -12.22 10.41
N ALA A 151 9.87 -13.25 11.28
CA ALA A 151 9.06 -14.43 11.04
C ALA A 151 7.56 -14.08 11.17
N LYS A 152 7.19 -13.32 12.20
CA LYS A 152 5.82 -12.83 12.41
C LYS A 152 5.38 -11.85 11.32
N ILE A 153 6.26 -10.95 10.91
CA ILE A 153 6.01 -10.02 9.79
C ILE A 153 5.77 -10.79 8.50
N THR A 154 6.63 -11.76 8.18
CA THR A 154 6.51 -12.58 6.98
C THR A 154 5.23 -13.43 7.01
N ALA A 155 4.87 -13.98 8.17
CA ALA A 155 3.64 -14.76 8.33
C ALA A 155 2.39 -13.88 8.09
N PHE A 156 2.37 -12.66 8.63
CA PHE A 156 1.30 -11.70 8.38
C PHE A 156 1.23 -11.29 6.90
N SER A 157 2.33 -10.84 6.30
CA SER A 157 2.35 -10.46 4.88
C SER A 157 1.95 -11.63 3.96
N SER A 158 2.33 -12.85 4.30
CA SER A 158 1.91 -14.04 3.55
C SER A 158 0.40 -14.28 3.64
N ARG A 159 -0.25 -14.02 4.79
CA ARG A 159 -1.71 -14.10 4.92
C ARG A 159 -2.39 -13.01 4.10
N LEU A 160 -1.93 -11.76 4.21
CA LEU A 160 -2.43 -10.64 3.41
C LEU A 160 -2.35 -10.96 1.92
N ASN A 161 -1.20 -11.44 1.44
CA ASN A 161 -1.00 -11.79 0.05
C ASN A 161 -1.84 -12.99 -0.42
N ARG A 162 -2.19 -13.91 0.49
CA ARG A 162 -3.13 -15.00 0.18
C ARG A 162 -4.56 -14.47 0.07
N GLU A 163 -4.96 -13.57 0.96
CA GLU A 163 -6.29 -12.96 0.91
C GLU A 163 -6.49 -12.15 -0.38
N ILE A 164 -5.49 -11.34 -0.78
CA ILE A 164 -5.50 -10.62 -2.08
C ILE A 164 -5.72 -11.60 -3.24
N ARG A 165 -4.95 -12.70 -3.29
CA ARG A 165 -5.06 -13.69 -4.37
C ARG A 165 -6.38 -14.45 -4.35
N LYS A 166 -6.94 -14.71 -3.17
CA LYS A 166 -8.24 -15.36 -2.98
C LYS A 166 -9.38 -14.51 -3.53
N GLN A 167 -9.29 -13.19 -3.43
CA GLN A 167 -10.28 -12.26 -3.99
C GLN A 167 -10.11 -12.05 -5.51
N GLY A 168 -8.97 -12.44 -6.07
CA GLY A 168 -8.71 -12.35 -7.50
C GLY A 168 -9.58 -13.29 -8.33
N VAL A 169 -10.14 -12.78 -9.42
CA VAL A 169 -11.00 -13.53 -10.37
C VAL A 169 -10.32 -13.80 -11.70
N ALA A 170 -9.24 -13.07 -12.00
CA ALA A 170 -8.38 -13.29 -13.15
C ALA A 170 -6.94 -12.91 -12.78
N LYS A 171 -6.01 -13.11 -13.71
CA LYS A 171 -4.64 -12.60 -13.57
C LYS A 171 -4.06 -12.16 -14.90
N ILE A 172 -3.10 -11.23 -14.84
CA ILE A 172 -2.28 -10.83 -15.99
C ILE A 172 -0.81 -10.79 -15.57
N GLY A 173 0.03 -11.55 -16.27
CA GLY A 173 1.37 -11.89 -15.78
C GLY A 173 1.29 -12.56 -14.41
N SER A 174 1.96 -11.98 -13.41
CA SER A 174 1.91 -12.43 -12.01
C SER A 174 0.89 -11.68 -11.14
N ARG A 175 0.15 -10.70 -11.71
CA ARG A 175 -0.73 -9.81 -10.95
C ARG A 175 -2.15 -10.37 -10.89
N ALA A 176 -2.71 -10.45 -9.69
CA ALA A 176 -4.12 -10.77 -9.52
C ALA A 176 -4.99 -9.60 -10.01
N ILE A 177 -6.16 -9.90 -10.56
CA ILE A 177 -7.18 -8.92 -10.97
C ILE A 177 -8.43 -9.20 -10.15
N LEU A 178 -8.84 -8.24 -9.34
CA LEU A 178 -10.06 -8.32 -8.53
C LEU A 178 -11.29 -7.94 -9.38
N PRO A 179 -12.53 -8.26 -8.90
CA PRO A 179 -13.74 -8.14 -9.72
C PRO A 179 -14.00 -6.76 -10.33
N GLY A 180 -13.80 -5.68 -9.58
CA GLY A 180 -13.94 -4.31 -10.07
C GLY A 180 -12.92 -3.99 -11.16
N ALA A 181 -11.66 -4.37 -10.97
CA ALA A 181 -10.62 -4.18 -11.97
C ALA A 181 -10.88 -4.99 -13.26
N LEU A 182 -11.46 -6.19 -13.16
CA LEU A 182 -11.86 -6.98 -14.32
C LEU A 182 -12.98 -6.27 -15.12
N LYS A 183 -13.95 -5.64 -14.45
CA LYS A 183 -15.00 -4.87 -15.12
C LYS A 183 -14.41 -3.69 -15.90
N LEU A 184 -13.46 -2.97 -15.31
CA LEU A 184 -12.75 -1.88 -16.00
C LEU A 184 -11.97 -2.37 -17.23
N TRP A 185 -11.27 -3.50 -17.10
CA TRP A 185 -10.58 -4.11 -18.24
C TRP A 185 -11.54 -4.46 -19.39
N LYS A 186 -12.67 -5.09 -19.07
CA LYS A 186 -13.71 -5.44 -20.05
C LYS A 186 -14.36 -4.21 -20.69
N SER A 187 -14.35 -3.05 -20.02
CA SER A 187 -14.78 -1.77 -20.58
C SER A 187 -13.69 -1.00 -21.34
N GLY A 188 -12.51 -1.59 -21.56
CA GLY A 188 -11.42 -0.99 -22.35
C GLY A 188 -10.41 -0.16 -21.54
N VAL A 189 -10.47 -0.16 -20.21
CA VAL A 189 -9.47 0.51 -19.36
C VAL A 189 -8.20 -0.33 -19.27
N ALA A 190 -7.05 0.30 -19.42
CA ALA A 190 -5.75 -0.34 -19.28
C ALA A 190 -5.44 -0.68 -17.81
N LEU A 191 -4.81 -1.82 -17.58
CA LEU A 191 -4.25 -2.22 -16.29
C LEU A 191 -2.74 -2.01 -16.38
N GLY A 192 -2.22 -0.83 -16.03
CA GLY A 192 -0.86 -0.44 -16.38
C GLY A 192 0.20 -1.46 -15.91
N PRO A 193 1.09 -1.98 -16.77
CA PRO A 193 1.41 -1.55 -18.14
C PRO A 193 0.59 -2.21 -19.26
N TRP A 194 -0.36 -3.09 -18.94
CA TRP A 194 -1.11 -3.91 -19.87
C TRP A 194 -2.27 -3.17 -20.52
N LYS A 195 -2.50 -3.43 -21.81
CA LYS A 195 -3.58 -2.83 -22.59
C LYS A 195 -4.56 -3.90 -23.11
N PRO A 196 -5.87 -3.67 -23.02
CA PRO A 196 -6.88 -4.52 -23.64
C PRO A 196 -6.64 -4.68 -25.14
N GLY A 197 -6.90 -5.86 -25.68
CA GLY A 197 -6.67 -6.19 -27.09
C GLY A 197 -5.21 -6.50 -27.46
N GLU A 198 -4.23 -5.94 -26.75
CA GLU A 198 -2.81 -6.28 -26.92
C GLU A 198 -2.38 -7.45 -26.02
N HIS A 199 -3.03 -7.61 -24.86
CA HIS A 199 -2.69 -8.63 -23.88
C HIS A 199 -3.91 -9.46 -23.50
N ALA A 200 -3.71 -10.74 -23.20
CA ALA A 200 -4.75 -11.66 -22.76
C ALA A 200 -4.72 -11.87 -21.24
N LEU A 201 -5.89 -11.99 -20.64
CA LEU A 201 -6.05 -12.40 -19.25
C LEU A 201 -5.90 -13.93 -19.13
N GLN A 202 -5.45 -14.40 -17.97
CA GLN A 202 -5.45 -15.81 -17.61
C GLN A 202 -6.56 -16.04 -16.57
N GLY A 203 -7.35 -17.11 -16.75
CA GLY A 203 -8.40 -17.49 -15.79
C GLY A 203 -9.74 -16.75 -15.93
N ASP A 204 -9.89 -15.87 -16.93
CA ASP A 204 -11.18 -15.30 -17.34
C ASP A 204 -12.02 -16.43 -17.96
N THR A 205 -12.67 -17.23 -17.13
CA THR A 205 -13.59 -18.27 -17.58
C THR A 205 -14.96 -17.60 -17.73
N PRO A 206 -15.65 -17.74 -18.88
CA PRO A 206 -16.94 -17.13 -19.13
C PRO A 206 -18.00 -17.48 -18.09
#